data_AF-A0A256YZT9-F1
#
_entry.id   AF-A0A256YZT9-F1
#
_cell.length_a   1.000
_cell.length_b   1.000
_cell.length_c   1.000
_cell.angle_alpha   90.00
_cell.angle_beta   90.00
_cell.angle_gamma   90.00
#
_symmetry.space_group_name_H-M   'P 1'
#
loop_
_entity.id
_entity.type
_entity.pdbx_description
1 polymer ?
#
loop_
_entity_poly.entity_id
_entity_poly.type
_entity_poly.pdbx_seq_one_letter_code
_entity_poly.pdbx_strand_id
1 'polypeptide(L)' 'MTTDTVAALLASKIKADMIVKATDQEGIYTKDPKKHPDAEKLDELTFNELIRTHRTPRIQET' A
#
# COMPACT_ATOMS: atom_id res chain seq x y z
N MET A 1 -14.86 2.67 6.12
CA MET A 1 -13.71 3.55 6.45
C MET A 1 -12.70 2.72 7.21
N THR A 2 -11.45 2.61 6.73
CA THR A 2 -10.40 1.82 7.40
C THR A 2 -9.49 2.73 8.23
N THR A 3 -8.79 2.16 9.22
CA THR A 3 -7.86 2.91 10.08
C THR A 3 -6.76 3.60 9.27
N ASP A 4 -6.19 2.90 8.27
CA ASP A 4 -5.17 3.45 7.38
C ASP A 4 -5.67 4.69 6.62
N THR A 5 -6.93 4.69 6.15
CA THR A 5 -7.53 5.86 5.49
C THR A 5 -7.65 7.04 6.45
N VAL A 6 -8.08 6.82 7.70
CA VAL A 6 -8.19 7.88 8.71
C VAL A 6 -6.81 8.46 9.03
N ALA A 7 -5.81 7.59 9.23
CA ALA A 7 -4.44 8.00 9.51
C ALA A 7 -3.85 8.85 8.37
N ALA A 8 -4.03 8.43 7.11
CA ALA A 8 -3.57 9.18 5.93
C ALA A 8 -4.22 10.55 5.82
N LEU A 9 -5.54 10.63 6.05
CA LEU A 9 -6.27 11.91 6.03
C LEU A 9 -5.81 12.84 7.16
N LEU A 10 -5.65 12.31 8.38
CA LEU A 10 -5.19 13.10 9.53
C LEU A 10 -3.77 13.64 9.31
N ALA A 11 -2.85 12.79 8.87
CA ALA A 11 -1.46 13.16 8.57
C ALA A 11 -1.41 14.29 7.52
N SER A 12 -2.25 14.20 6.48
CA SER A 12 -2.38 15.27 5.48
C SER A 12 -2.88 16.58 6.08
N LYS A 13 -3.82 16.54 7.04
CA LYS A 13 -4.36 17.74 7.68
C LYS A 13 -3.38 18.44 8.60
N ILE A 14 -2.58 17.68 9.35
CA ILE A 14 -1.59 18.24 10.29
C ILE A 14 -0.22 18.47 9.64
N LYS A 15 -0.07 18.16 8.34
CA LYS A 15 1.18 18.21 7.60
C LYS A 15 2.30 17.39 8.26
N ALA A 16 1.97 16.17 8.66
CA ALA A 16 2.96 15.25 9.20
C ALA A 16 3.99 14.87 8.13
N ASP A 17 5.27 14.79 8.51
CA ASP A 17 6.34 14.37 7.61
C ASP A 17 6.31 12.87 7.32
N MET A 18 5.77 12.06 8.23
CA MET A 18 5.77 10.60 8.14
C MET A 18 4.56 9.96 8.84
N ILE A 19 4.11 8.83 8.31
CA ILE A 19 3.15 7.93 8.96
C ILE A 19 3.85 6.61 9.26
N VAL A 20 3.79 6.18 10.52
CA VAL A 20 4.26 4.85 10.93
C VAL A 20 3.05 3.95 11.16
N LYS A 21 2.88 2.93 10.31
CA LYS A 21 1.82 1.94 10.45
C LYS A 21 2.33 0.74 11.24
N ALA A 22 2.01 0.70 12.54
CA ALA A 22 2.24 -0.48 13.37
C ALA A 22 1.17 -1.53 13.08
N THR A 23 1.56 -2.69 12.54
CA THR A 23 0.66 -3.78 12.14
C THR A 23 1.27 -5.12 12.53
N ASP A 24 0.44 -6.16 12.59
CA ASP A 24 0.83 -7.55 12.87
C ASP A 24 1.54 -8.24 11.69
N GLN A 25 1.43 -7.66 10.49
CA GLN A 25 2.13 -8.14 9.30
C GLN A 25 3.54 -7.54 9.23
N GLU A 26 4.57 -8.37 9.03
CA GLU A 26 5.97 -7.92 9.05
C GLU A 26 6.36 -6.91 7.96
N GLY A 27 5.52 -6.70 6.95
CA GLY A 27 5.80 -5.77 5.85
C GLY A 27 4.83 -5.93 4.69
N ILE A 28 5.18 -5.29 3.58
CA ILE A 28 4.46 -5.38 2.32
C ILE A 28 5.05 -6.54 1.50
N TYR A 29 4.19 -7.31 0.85
CA TYR A 29 4.59 -8.46 0.04
C TYR A 29 4.01 -8.35 -1.38
N THR A 30 4.64 -8.99 -2.36
CA THR A 30 4.15 -9.03 -3.75
C THR A 30 2.77 -9.69 -3.88
N LYS A 31 2.44 -10.61 -2.97
CA LYS A 31 1.17 -11.34 -2.87
C LYS A 31 0.88 -11.63 -1.39
N ASP A 32 -0.32 -12.12 -1.07
CA ASP A 32 -0.65 -12.58 0.30
C ASP A 32 0.25 -13.78 0.68
N PRO A 33 1.20 -13.62 1.62
CA PRO A 33 2.16 -14.68 1.95
C PRO A 33 1.52 -15.88 2.64
N LYS A 34 0.30 -15.74 3.18
CA LYS A 34 -0.45 -16.87 3.77
C LYS A 34 -1.04 -17.78 2.69
N LYS A 35 -1.20 -17.29 1.46
CA LYS A 35 -1.81 -18.01 0.33
C LYS A 35 -0.80 -18.37 -0.76
N HIS A 36 0.26 -17.60 -0.88
CA HIS A 36 1.25 -17.70 -1.94
C HIS A 36 2.64 -17.92 -1.31
N PRO A 37 3.18 -19.16 -1.35
CA PRO A 37 4.50 -19.46 -0.81
C PRO A 37 5.65 -18.74 -1.56
N ASP A 38 5.39 -18.31 -2.80
CA ASP A 38 6.28 -17.51 -3.64
C ASP A 38 6.15 -16.00 -3.39
N ALA A 39 5.45 -15.57 -2.34
CA ALA A 39 5.36 -14.16 -1.98
C ALA A 39 6.70 -13.64 -1.45
N GLU A 40 7.20 -12.57 -2.08
CA GLU A 40 8.45 -11.92 -1.71
C GLU A 40 8.16 -10.65 -0.91
N LYS A 41 8.92 -10.41 0.16
CA LYS A 41 8.84 -9.19 0.96
C LYS A 41 9.47 -8.03 0.18
N LEU A 42 8.81 -6.88 0.20
CA LEU A 42 9.29 -5.65 -0.39
C LEU A 42 9.90 -4.79 0.73
N ASP A 43 11.21 -4.57 0.69
CA ASP A 43 11.91 -3.72 1.67
C ASP A 43 11.57 -2.23 1.47
N GLU A 44 11.41 -1.80 0.22
CA GLU A 44 10.97 -0.47 -0.16
C GLU A 44 9.92 -0.55 -1.27
N LEU A 45 8.94 0.36 -1.23
CA LEU A 45 7.92 0.48 -2.26
C LEU A 45 7.48 1.94 -2.38
N THR A 46 7.55 2.49 -3.58
CA THR A 46 7.07 3.84 -3.85
C THR A 46 5.56 3.86 -4.09
N PHE A 47 4.94 5.01 -3.85
CA PHE A 47 3.50 5.17 -4.12
C PHE A 47 3.13 4.93 -5.59
N ASN A 48 3.99 5.34 -6.52
CA ASN A 48 3.75 5.15 -7.95
C ASN A 48 3.77 3.67 -8.36
N GLU A 49 4.68 2.88 -7.79
CA GLU A 49 4.73 1.43 -8.00
C GLU A 49 3.48 0.76 -7.43
N LEU A 50 3.10 1.13 -6.19
CA LEU A 50 1.89 0.60 -5.56
C LEU A 50 0.64 0.81 -6.43
N ILE A 51 0.46 2.03 -6.97
CA ILE A 51 -0.67 2.38 -7.83
C ILE A 51 -0.63 1.64 -9.17
N ARG A 52 0.56 1.41 -9.75
CA ARG A 52 0.69 0.63 -10.99
C ARG A 52 0.25 -0.81 -10.78
N THR A 53 0.64 -1.43 -9.67
CA THR A 53 0.25 -2.81 -9.33
C THR A 53 -1.26 -2.96 -9.10
N HIS A 54 -1.93 -1.93 -8.60
CA HIS A 54 -3.35 -1.97 -8.23
C HIS A 54 -4.32 -1.34 -9.26
N ARG A 55 -3.82 -0.67 -10.31
CA ARG A 55 -4.70 -0.15 -11.37
C ARG A 55 -5.10 -1.27 -12.32
N THR A 56 -6.39 -1.59 -12.31
CA THR A 56 -7.06 -2.24 -13.44
C THR A 56 -6.75 -1.47 -14.72
N PRO A 57 -6.37 -2.14 -15.84
CA PRO A 57 -6.09 -1.45 -17.09
C PRO A 57 -7.32 -0.62 -17.48
N ARG A 58 -7.11 0.69 -17.60
CA ARG A 58 -8.11 1.59 -18.15
C ARG A 58 -8.20 1.22 -19.63
N ILE A 59 -9.29 0.56 -20.02
CA ILE A 59 -9.68 0.42 -21.43
C ILE A 59 -9.53 1.81 -22.07
N GLN A 60 -8.61 1.93 -23.01
CA GLN A 60 -8.54 3.09 -23.87
C GLN A 60 -9.76 2.96 -24.78
N GLU A 61 -10.81 3.73 -24.49
CA GLU A 61 -11.90 3.92 -25.45
C GLU A 61 -11.31 4.64 -26.66
N THR A 62 -11.44 3.98 -27.81
CA THR A 62 -11.16 4.48 -29.15
C THR A 62 -12.09 5.62 -29.52
#